data_AF-A0A3D0FST8-F1
#
_entry.id   AF-A0A3D0FST8-F1
#
_cell.length_a   1.000
_cell.length_b   1.000
_cell.length_c   1.000
_cell.angle_alpha   90.00
_cell.angle_beta   90.00
_cell.angle_gamma   90.00
#
_symmetry.space_group_name_H-M   'P 1'
#
loop_
_entity.id
_entity.type
_entity.pdbx_description
1 polymer ?
#
loop_
_entity_poly.entity_id
_entity_poly.type
_entity_poly.pdbx_seq_one_letter_code
_entity_poly.pdbx_strand_id
1 'polypeptide(L)' 'MTKEQVIAAWGDPWPDRGNKTTYTNGTYESCYWTEYPYEYMLNFVNGKLYSMTKDRAIY' A
#
# COMPACT_ATOMS: atom_id res chain seq x y z
N MET A 1 -3.51 -8.10 -8.03
CA MET A 1 -3.65 -6.67 -8.37
C MET A 1 -2.26 -6.05 -8.34
N THR A 2 -1.88 -5.24 -9.33
CA THR A 2 -0.61 -4.49 -9.31
C THR A 2 -0.79 -3.17 -8.56
N LYS A 3 0.31 -2.50 -8.20
CA LYS A 3 0.24 -1.17 -7.57
C LYS A 3 -0.50 -0.16 -8.44
N GLU A 4 -0.29 -0.20 -9.76
CA GLU A 4 -0.94 0.70 -10.72
C GLU A 4 -2.46 0.48 -10.75
N GLN A 5 -2.91 -0.77 -10.62
CA GLN A 5 -4.33 -1.10 -10.55
C GLN A 5 -4.97 -0.60 -9.24
N VAL A 6 -4.22 -0.64 -8.12
CA VAL A 6 -4.67 -0.04 -6.86
C VAL A 6 -4.76 1.49 -7.01
N ILE A 7 -3.73 2.12 -7.59
CA ILE A 7 -3.71 3.57 -7.79
C ILE A 7 -4.87 4.02 -8.69
N ALA A 8 -5.16 3.27 -9.75
CA ALA A 8 -6.29 3.55 -10.62
C ALA A 8 -7.66 3.45 -9.91
N ALA A 9 -7.77 2.62 -8.87
CA ALA A 9 -9.01 2.43 -8.13
C ALA A 9 -9.15 3.40 -6.95
N TRP A 10 -8.07 3.66 -6.21
CA TRP A 10 -8.08 4.33 -4.90
C TRP A 10 -7.32 5.66 -4.88
N GLY A 11 -6.71 6.06 -6.01
CA GLY A 11 -5.82 7.21 -6.10
C GLY A 11 -4.41 6.89 -5.61
N ASP A 12 -3.56 7.92 -5.50
CA ASP A 12 -2.20 7.75 -5.04
C ASP A 12 -2.13 7.39 -3.54
N PRO A 13 -1.16 6.56 -3.11
CA PRO A 13 -0.91 6.33 -1.70
C PRO A 13 -0.41 7.61 -1.04
N TRP A 14 -0.50 7.66 0.28
CA TRP A 14 0.09 8.73 1.06
C TRP A 14 1.63 8.73 0.89
N PRO A 15 2.24 9.78 0.31
CA PRO A 15 3.66 9.78 -0.07
C PRO A 15 4.64 9.50 1.08
N ASP A 16 4.33 9.93 2.30
CA ASP A 16 5.31 9.97 3.40
C ASP A 16 5.18 8.83 4.41
N ARG A 17 4.23 7.91 4.21
CA ARG A 17 3.93 6.87 5.21
C ARG A 17 4.29 5.46 4.77
N GLY A 18 4.78 5.28 3.55
CA GLY A 18 5.22 3.98 3.04
C GLY A 18 6.64 3.59 3.43
N ASN A 19 6.99 2.33 3.17
CA ASN A 19 8.35 1.82 3.30
C ASN A 19 8.62 0.90 2.11
N LYS A 20 9.82 1.00 1.54
CA LYS A 20 10.23 0.17 0.41
C LYS A 20 11.59 -0.44 0.69
N THR A 21 11.66 -1.75 0.64
CA THR A 21 12.87 -2.52 0.89
C THR A 21 13.10 -3.50 -0.23
N THR A 22 14.28 -3.43 -0.83
CA THR A 22 14.69 -4.34 -1.90
C THR A 22 15.64 -5.40 -1.33
N TYR A 23 15.29 -6.66 -1.53
CA TYR A 23 16.09 -7.83 -1.21
C TYR A 23 16.61 -8.47 -2.50
N THR A 24 17.57 -9.39 -2.40
CA THR A 24 18.13 -10.11 -3.56
C THR A 24 17.05 -10.83 -4.38
N ASN A 25 16.00 -11.32 -3.73
CA ASN A 25 14.94 -12.11 -4.36
C ASN A 25 13.67 -11.30 -4.68
N GLY A 26 13.70 -9.97 -4.50
CA GLY A 26 12.55 -9.14 -4.80
C GLY A 26 12.39 -7.88 -3.97
N THR A 27 11.35 -7.13 -4.26
CA THR A 27 11.03 -5.87 -3.59
C THR A 27 9.80 -6.04 -2.72
N TYR A 28 9.92 -5.67 -1.46
CA TYR A 28 8.80 -5.48 -0.54
C TYR A 28 8.49 -3.99 -0.42
N GLU A 29 7.23 -3.62 -0.52
CA GLU A 29 6.78 -2.23 -0.43
C GLU A 29 5.48 -2.15 0.38
N SER A 30 5.48 -1.43 1.49
CA SER A 30 4.28 -1.08 2.24
C SER A 30 3.86 0.35 1.89
N CYS A 31 2.58 0.56 1.61
CA CYS A 31 2.01 1.87 1.29
C CYS A 31 0.70 2.05 2.07
N TYR A 32 0.36 3.30 2.37
CA TYR A 32 -0.86 3.63 3.12
C TYR A 32 -1.83 4.36 2.21
N TRP A 33 -3.10 3.95 2.25
CA TRP A 33 -4.22 4.64 1.62
C TRP A 33 -5.23 5.06 2.68
N THR A 34 -5.96 6.12 2.40
CA THR A 34 -7.04 6.61 3.26
C THR A 34 -8.34 6.59 2.49
N GLU A 35 -9.35 5.97 3.06
CA GLU A 35 -10.74 6.05 2.61
C GLU A 35 -11.57 6.33 3.86
N TYR A 36 -12.02 7.58 4.01
CA TYR A 36 -12.70 8.03 5.22
C TYR A 36 -13.84 7.07 5.62
N PRO A 37 -13.90 6.60 6.88
CA PRO A 37 -13.12 7.03 8.05
C PRO A 37 -11.94 6.11 8.41
N TYR A 38 -11.32 5.41 7.45
CA TYR A 38 -10.27 4.43 7.70
C TYR A 38 -8.98 4.67 6.93
N GLU A 39 -7.88 4.22 7.53
CA GLU A 39 -6.57 4.08 6.90
C GLU A 39 -6.28 2.60 6.67
N TYR A 40 -5.72 2.29 5.51
CA TYR A 40 -5.36 0.95 5.08
C TYR A 40 -3.88 0.88 4.74
N MET A 41 -3.19 -0.12 5.28
CA MET A 41 -1.83 -0.48 4.91
C MET A 41 -1.89 -1.61 3.87
N LEU A 42 -1.35 -1.35 2.68
CA LEU A 42 -1.23 -2.32 1.59
C LEU A 42 0.23 -2.70 1.42
N ASN A 43 0.51 -4.00 1.43
CA ASN A 43 1.85 -4.55 1.21
C ASN A 43 1.94 -5.18 -0.17
N PHE A 44 2.98 -4.83 -0.91
CA PHE A 44 3.29 -5.33 -2.23
C PHE A 44 4.59 -6.14 -2.20
N VAL A 45 4.58 -7.29 -2.85
CA VAL A 45 5.77 -8.11 -3.10
C VAL A 45 5.96 -8.21 -4.60
N ASN A 46 7.12 -7.77 -5.09
CA ASN A 46 7.44 -7.75 -6.52
C ASN A 46 6.36 -7.04 -7.36
N GLY A 47 5.87 -5.90 -6.87
CA GLY A 47 4.87 -5.07 -7.54
C GLY A 47 3.43 -5.61 -7.49
N LYS A 48 3.19 -6.75 -6.83
CA LYS A 48 1.86 -7.36 -6.68
C LYS A 48 1.37 -7.21 -5.26
N LEU A 49 0.10 -6.86 -5.11
CA LEU A 49 -0.56 -6.80 -3.81
C LEU A 49 -0.50 -8.17 -3.14
N TYR A 50 0.12 -8.21 -1.97
CA TYR A 50 0.28 -9.39 -1.14
C TYR A 50 -0.73 -9.40 0.01
N SER A 51 -0.93 -8.26 0.67
CA SER A 51 -1.87 -8.14 1.77
C SER A 51 -2.43 -6.72 1.89
N MET A 52 -3.63 -6.60 2.45
CA MET A 52 -4.26 -5.34 2.82
C MET A 52 -4.75 -5.46 4.27
N THR A 53 -4.37 -4.49 5.10
CA THR A 53 -4.78 -4.43 6.51
C THR A 53 -5.44 -3.10 6.78
N LYS A 54 -6.61 -3.12 7.43
CA LYS A 54 -7.20 -1.92 8.00
C LYS A 54 -6.37 -1.53 9.23
N ASP A 55 -5.62 -0.45 9.12
CA ASP A 55 -4.66 -0.03 10.15
C ASP A 55 -5.38 0.63 11.33
N ARG A 56 -6.14 1.69 11.04
CA ARG A 56 -6.88 2.45 12.05
C ARG A 56 -8.00 3.27 11.46
N ALA A 57 -8.85 3.80 12.34
CA ALA A 57 -9.78 4.85 11.97
C ALA A 57 -9.10 6.22 11.98
N ILE A 58 -9.49 7.06 11.04
CA ILE A 58 -9.10 8.46 10.92
C ILE A 58 -10.34 9.30 11.25
N TYR A 59 -10.26 10.06 12.34
CA TYR A 59 -11.30 10.94 12.84
C TYR A 59 -10.76 12.38 12.87
#